data_AF-A0A3S0TAC4-F1
#
_entry.id   AF-A0A3S0TAC4-F1
#
_cell.length_a   1.000
_cell.length_b   1.000
_cell.length_c   1.000
_cell.angle_alpha   90.00
_cell.angle_beta   90.00
_cell.angle_gamma   90.00
#
_symmetry.space_group_name_H-M   'P 1'
#
loop_
_entity.id
_entity.type
_entity.pdbx_description
1 polymer ?
#
loop_
_entity_poly.entity_id
_entity_poly.type
_entity_poly.pdbx_seq_one_letter_code
_entity_poly.pdbx_strand_id
1 'polypeptide(L)'
;MDDHFWPAMYPGLIVGVLYGLTLRGVSNTIISALGGLVGAAIAYEILTVLNMNDGLPSVIGLTSMAFVGAYAFTRATRLIAGPTAKS
;
A
#
# COMPACT_ATOMS: atom_id res chain seq x y z
N MET A 1 12.17 -9.75 -13.98
CA MET A 1 11.45 -8.67 -13.28
C MET A 1 11.96 -7.38 -13.89
N ASP A 2 11.04 -6.56 -14.37
CA ASP A 2 11.34 -5.31 -15.08
C ASP A 2 12.21 -4.41 -14.20
N ASP A 3 13.19 -3.73 -14.80
CA ASP A 3 14.16 -2.88 -14.10
C ASP A 3 13.45 -1.70 -13.39
N HIS A 4 12.24 -1.39 -13.86
CA HIS A 4 11.36 -0.34 -13.36
C HIS A 4 10.41 -0.79 -12.25
N PHE A 5 10.29 -2.10 -11.96
CA PHE A 5 9.35 -2.61 -10.96
C PHE A 5 9.66 -2.08 -9.56
N TRP A 6 10.89 -2.29 -9.07
CA TRP A 6 11.28 -1.88 -7.72
C TRP A 6 11.18 -0.36 -7.50
N PRO A 7 11.65 0.51 -8.42
CA PRO A 7 11.37 1.95 -8.35
C PRO A 7 9.89 2.30 -8.27
N ALA A 8 9.03 1.62 -9.03
CA ALA A 8 7.58 1.84 -9.02
C ALA A 8 6.92 1.41 -7.69
N MET A 9 7.57 0.54 -6.91
CA MET A 9 7.07 0.11 -5.60
C MET A 9 7.39 1.09 -4.46
N TYR A 10 8.39 1.97 -4.60
CA TYR A 10 8.77 2.92 -3.54
C TYR A 10 7.65 3.85 -3.10
N PRO A 11 6.85 4.45 -4.00
CA PRO A 11 5.68 5.22 -3.59
C PRO A 11 4.73 4.39 -2.72
N GLY A 12 4.53 3.11 -3.06
CA GLY A 12 3.66 2.23 -2.30
C GLY A 12 4.13 1.96 -0.87
N LEU A 13 5.44 1.72 -0.72
CA LEU A 13 6.07 1.55 0.59
C LEU A 13 6.00 2.86 1.41
N ILE A 14 6.33 4.00 0.80
CA ILE A 14 6.29 5.31 1.46
C ILE A 14 4.88 5.65 1.92
N VAL A 15 3.88 5.51 1.05
CA VAL A 15 2.46 5.76 1.37
C VAL A 15 1.99 4.82 2.49
N GLY A 16 2.32 3.54 2.40
CA GLY A 16 1.97 2.55 3.42
C GLY A 16 2.58 2.89 4.79
N VAL A 17 3.86 3.24 4.84
CA VAL A 17 4.54 3.65 6.08
C VAL A 17 3.90 4.92 6.66
N LEU A 18 3.74 5.97 5.85
CA LEU A 18 3.13 7.24 6.29
C LEU A 18 1.74 7.02 6.85
N TYR A 19 0.92 6.23 6.16
CA TYR A 19 -0.42 5.88 6.63
C TYR A 19 -0.38 5.14 7.98
N GLY A 20 0.46 4.13 8.15
CA GLY A 20 0.53 3.39 9.40
C GLY A 20 1.06 4.20 10.58
N LEU A 21 1.97 5.15 10.34
CA LEU A 21 2.43 6.09 11.36
C LEU A 21 1.27 6.93 11.91
N THR A 22 0.28 7.28 11.08
CA THR A 22 -0.93 7.99 11.56
C THR A 22 -1.76 7.18 12.54
N LEU A 23 -1.72 5.85 12.43
CA LEU A 23 -2.49 4.93 13.27
C LEU A 23 -1.80 4.60 14.60
N ARG A 24 -0.54 5.05 14.76
CA ARG A 24 0.37 4.77 15.88
C ARG A 24 0.72 3.29 16.03
N GLY A 25 1.93 3.03 16.52
CA GLY A 25 2.43 1.68 16.76
C GLY A 25 3.21 1.08 15.59
N VAL A 26 4.30 0.38 15.93
CA VAL A 26 5.21 -0.24 14.95
C VAL A 26 4.49 -1.29 14.12
N SER A 27 3.66 -2.13 14.73
CA SER A 27 2.91 -3.18 14.04
C SER A 27 1.96 -2.61 12.97
N ASN A 28 1.23 -1.53 13.27
CA ASN A 28 0.36 -0.87 12.29
C ASN A 28 1.15 -0.33 11.10
N THR A 29 2.35 0.20 11.35
CA THR A 29 3.26 0.73 10.32
C THR A 29 3.80 -0.36 9.40
N ILE A 30 4.17 -1.52 9.97
CA ILE A 30 4.65 -2.66 9.18
C ILE A 30 3.50 -3.24 8.34
N ILE A 31 2.33 -3.46 8.96
CA ILE A 31 1.16 -4.02 8.26
C ILE A 31 0.70 -3.09 7.13
N SER A 32 0.66 -1.79 7.36
CA SER A 32 0.28 -0.81 6.34
C SER A 32 1.33 -0.70 5.23
N ALA A 33 2.62 -0.79 5.54
CA ALA A 33 3.70 -0.80 4.55
C ALA A 33 3.59 -2.03 3.63
N LEU A 34 3.32 -3.21 4.20
CA LEU A 34 3.07 -4.43 3.43
C LEU A 34 1.81 -4.30 2.56
N GLY A 35 0.71 -3.78 3.12
CA GLY A 35 -0.50 -3.52 2.35
C GLY A 35 -0.27 -2.50 1.22
N GLY A 36 0.53 -1.47 1.47
CA GLY A 36 0.90 -0.45 0.48
C GLY A 36 1.73 -1.01 -0.66
N LEU A 37 2.69 -1.89 -0.36
CA LEU A 37 3.46 -2.63 -1.36
C LEU A 37 2.57 -3.51 -2.24
N VAL A 38 1.66 -4.28 -1.62
CA VAL A 38 0.73 -5.15 -2.36
C VAL A 38 -0.20 -4.31 -3.25
N GLY A 39 -0.72 -3.20 -2.73
CA GLY A 39 -1.56 -2.28 -3.50
C GLY A 39 -0.83 -1.68 -4.69
N ALA A 40 0.42 -1.25 -4.51
CA ALA A 40 1.25 -0.73 -5.60
C ALA A 40 1.58 -1.82 -6.64
N ALA A 41 1.89 -3.04 -6.22
CA ALA A 41 2.16 -4.16 -7.14
C ALA A 41 0.94 -4.47 -8.02
N ILE A 42 -0.26 -4.50 -7.44
CA ILE A 42 -1.50 -4.70 -8.20
C ILE A 42 -1.73 -3.56 -9.19
N ALA A 43 -1.53 -2.30 -8.78
CA ALA A 43 -1.67 -1.16 -9.68
C ALA A 43 -0.64 -1.18 -10.81
N TYR A 44 0.61 -1.57 -10.54
CA TYR A 44 1.64 -1.70 -11.56
C TYR A 44 1.23 -2.68 -12.66
N GLU A 45 0.73 -3.86 -12.29
CA GLU A 45 0.24 -4.84 -13.28
C GLU A 45 -0.93 -4.29 -14.10
N ILE A 46 -1.90 -3.64 -13.46
CA ILE A 46 -3.06 -3.03 -14.15
C ILE A 46 -2.60 -1.94 -15.13
N LEU A 47 -1.73 -1.03 -14.69
CA LEU A 47 -1.22 0.08 -15.50
C LEU A 47 -0.34 -0.42 -16.65
N THR A 48 0.42 -1.49 -16.44
CA THR A 48 1.22 -2.14 -17.47
C THR A 48 0.31 -2.72 -18.56
N VAL A 49 -0.77 -3.41 -18.18
CA VAL A 49 -1.76 -3.96 -19.12
C VAL A 49 -2.48 -2.86 -19.89
N LEU A 50 -2.75 -1.72 -19.26
CA LEU A 50 -3.38 -0.57 -19.89
C LEU A 50 -2.41 0.30 -20.71
N ASN A 51 -1.12 -0.03 -20.71
CA ASN A 51 -0.04 0.77 -21.31
C ASN A 51 -0.01 2.22 -20.79
N MET A 52 -0.30 2.40 -19.49
CA MET A 52 -0.37 3.67 -18.78
C MET A 52 0.72 3.80 -17.70
N ASN A 53 1.87 3.16 -17.91
CA ASN A 53 2.97 3.16 -16.94
C ASN A 53 3.74 4.49 -16.86
N ASP A 54 3.54 5.38 -17.81
CA ASP A 54 4.28 6.65 -17.89
C ASP A 54 3.46 7.86 -17.43
N GLY A 55 4.14 8.77 -16.74
CA GLY A 55 3.61 10.08 -16.36
C GLY A 55 2.66 10.08 -15.17
N LEU A 56 1.84 11.13 -15.08
CA LEU A 56 0.93 11.37 -13.95
C LEU A 56 -0.08 10.23 -13.69
N PRO A 57 -0.66 9.55 -14.70
CA PRO A 57 -1.60 8.47 -14.46
C PRO A 57 -1.01 7.32 -13.64
N SER A 58 0.26 6.97 -13.89
CA SER A 58 0.90 5.87 -13.17
C SER A 58 1.14 6.23 -11.71
N VAL A 59 1.62 7.45 -11.44
CA VAL A 59 1.83 7.95 -10.07
C VAL A 59 0.51 7.98 -9.30
N ILE A 60 -0.57 8.47 -9.90
CA ILE A 60 -1.88 8.53 -9.28
C ILE A 60 -2.41 7.12 -9.01
N GLY A 61 -2.33 6.21 -9.98
CA GLY A 61 -2.80 4.83 -9.84
C GLY A 61 -2.04 4.06 -8.77
N LEU A 62 -0.70 4.11 -8.80
CA LEU A 62 0.16 3.44 -7.82
C LEU A 62 -0.07 3.98 -6.40
N THR A 63 -0.12 5.31 -6.24
CA THR A 63 -0.30 5.95 -4.93
C THR A 63 -1.68 5.67 -4.35
N SER A 64 -2.73 5.79 -5.16
CA SER A 64 -4.10 5.55 -4.72
C SER A 64 -4.31 4.08 -4.33
N MET A 65 -3.80 3.14 -5.13
CA MET A 65 -3.96 1.72 -4.84
C MET A 65 -3.08 1.25 -3.69
N ALA A 66 -1.89 1.83 -3.52
CA ALA A 66 -1.10 1.64 -2.31
C ALA A 66 -1.83 2.08 -1.05
N PHE A 67 -2.48 3.25 -1.07
CA PHE A 67 -3.28 3.70 0.06
C PHE A 67 -4.43 2.74 0.36
N VAL A 68 -5.14 2.28 -0.68
CA VAL A 68 -6.21 1.28 -0.53
C VAL A 68 -5.68 -0.02 0.07
N GLY A 69 -4.54 -0.53 -0.40
CA GLY A 69 -3.91 -1.73 0.14
C GLY A 69 -3.48 -1.56 1.60
N ALA A 70 -2.86 -0.44 1.93
CA ALA A 70 -2.45 -0.11 3.30
C ALA A 70 -3.65 -0.04 4.26
N TYR A 71 -4.74 0.60 3.82
CA TYR A 71 -6.01 0.67 4.56
C TYR A 71 -6.66 -0.70 4.72
N ALA A 72 -6.74 -1.50 3.65
CA ALA A 72 -7.38 -2.80 3.67
C ALA A 72 -6.67 -3.77 4.63
N PHE A 73 -5.33 -3.80 4.61
CA PHE A 73 -4.53 -4.66 5.48
C PHE A 73 -4.67 -4.28 6.96
N THR A 74 -4.55 -2.99 7.28
CA THR A 74 -4.73 -2.53 8.66
C THR A 74 -6.17 -2.68 9.16
N ARG A 75 -7.17 -2.55 8.28
CA ARG A 75 -8.55 -2.86 8.62
C ARG A 75 -8.75 -4.35 8.86
N ALA A 76 -8.22 -5.21 7.99
CA ALA A 76 -8.31 -6.65 8.14
C ALA A 76 -7.67 -7.14 9.44
N THR A 77 -6.48 -6.63 9.80
CA THR A 77 -5.84 -7.01 11.06
C THR A 77 -6.62 -6.55 12.29
N ARG A 78 -7.26 -5.39 12.26
CA ARG A 78 -8.17 -4.95 13.34
C ARG A 78 -9.42 -5.83 13.45
N LEU A 79 -9.96 -6.28 12.32
CA LEU A 79 -11.11 -7.20 12.32
C LEU A 79 -10.72 -8.57 12.89
N ILE A 80 -9.53 -9.08 12.55
CA ILE A 80 -9.03 -10.37 13.02
C ILE A 80 -8.61 -10.32 14.49
N ALA A 81 -8.01 -9.21 14.94
CA ALA A 81 -7.57 -9.06 16.33
C ALA A 81 -8.73 -8.90 17.33
N GLY A 82 -9.96 -8.68 16.86
CA GLY A 82 -11.13 -8.43 17.71
C GLY A 82 -11.06 -7.09 18.46
N PRO A 83 -12.15 -6.64 19.12
CA PRO A 83 -12.08 -5.47 19.98
C PRO A 83 -11.09 -5.78 21.10
N THR A 84 -9.99 -5.04 21.14
CA THR A 84 -9.05 -5.09 22.26
C THR A 84 -9.86 -4.90 23.52
N ALA A 85 -9.99 -5.97 24.32
CA ALA A 85 -10.69 -5.93 25.58
C ALA A 85 -10.09 -4.78 26.39
N LYS A 86 -10.91 -3.75 26.64
CA LYS A 86 -10.58 -2.71 27.61
C LYS A 86 -10.46 -3.42 28.96
N SER A 87 -9.22 -3.65 29.40
CA SER A 87 -8.92 -3.90 30.81
C SER A 87 -8.91 -2.60 31.57
#